data_AF-A0A1A9EZG3-F1
#
_entry.id   AF-A0A1A9EZG3-F1
#
_cell.length_a   1.000
_cell.length_b   1.000
_cell.length_c   1.000
_cell.angle_alpha   90.00
_cell.angle_beta   90.00
_cell.angle_gamma   90.00
#
_symmetry.space_group_name_H-M   'P 1'
#
loop_
_entity.id
_entity.type
_entity.pdbx_description
1 polymer ?
#
loop_
_entity_poly.entity_id
_entity_poly.type
_entity_poly.pdbx_seq_one_letter_code
_entity_poly.pdbx_strand_id
1 'polypeptide(L)'
;MDITLEDNASYATIVDALQRCGAEDAVCCGTEILFNSAKQALVQEKLSGVTLQLLDTDGYAIRQVTSRRRGDQVPVPDRLNDRQITVIRALEKVLRHCQKEGIQLIGYSDELVALPAQIKPEAIASACALDIETYGAYRGAEALTPDAGTLINDVLP
;
A
#
# COMPACT_ATOMS: atom_id res chain seq x y z
N MET A 1 -5.34 31.58 -2.81
CA MET A 1 -6.19 32.28 -1.84
C MET A 1 -6.97 31.23 -1.08
N ASP A 2 -6.64 31.08 0.20
CA ASP A 2 -7.26 30.05 1.04
C ASP A 2 -8.73 30.38 1.32
N ILE A 3 -9.57 29.36 1.30
CA ILE A 3 -11.02 29.49 1.50
C ILE A 3 -11.34 28.95 2.89
N THR A 4 -11.64 29.84 3.83
CA THR A 4 -12.09 29.44 5.17
C THR A 4 -13.57 29.12 5.16
N LEU A 5 -13.93 27.92 5.60
CA LEU A 5 -15.32 27.51 5.79
C LEU A 5 -15.82 27.95 7.17
N GLU A 6 -17.02 28.51 7.21
CA GLU A 6 -17.71 28.80 8.46
C GLU A 6 -18.12 27.52 9.20
N ASP A 7 -18.16 27.57 10.54
CA ASP A 7 -18.38 26.39 11.40
C ASP A 7 -19.72 25.67 11.16
N ASN A 8 -20.69 26.34 10.54
CA ASN A 8 -22.01 25.80 10.20
C ASN A 8 -22.25 25.69 8.68
N ALA A 9 -21.18 25.64 7.87
CA ALA A 9 -21.32 25.57 6.43
C ALA A 9 -22.11 24.32 6.00
N SER A 10 -23.09 24.52 5.13
CA SER A 10 -23.90 23.44 4.57
C SER A 10 -23.05 22.58 3.61
N TYR A 11 -23.49 21.33 3.36
CA TYR A 11 -22.81 20.44 2.40
C TYR A 11 -22.65 21.10 1.02
N ALA A 12 -23.66 21.83 0.53
CA ALA A 12 -23.58 22.55 -0.74
C ALA A 12 -22.51 23.64 -0.73
N THR A 13 -22.41 24.39 0.37
CA THR A 13 -21.38 25.43 0.56
C THR A 13 -19.97 24.83 0.60
N ILE A 14 -19.83 23.66 1.24
CA ILE A 14 -18.56 22.92 1.30
C ILE A 14 -18.15 22.47 -0.11
N VAL A 15 -19.06 21.88 -0.88
CA VAL A 15 -18.77 21.45 -2.26
C VAL A 15 -18.40 22.64 -3.14
N ASP A 16 -19.14 23.74 -3.07
CA ASP A 16 -18.85 24.96 -3.82
C ASP A 16 -17.46 25.52 -3.49
N ALA A 17 -17.08 25.52 -2.20
CA ALA A 17 -15.74 25.94 -1.77
C ALA A 17 -14.66 25.01 -2.33
N LEU A 18 -14.87 23.70 -2.29
CA LEU A 18 -13.92 22.71 -2.84
C LEU A 18 -13.78 22.82 -4.37
N GLN A 19 -14.84 23.18 -5.09
CA GLN A 19 -14.81 23.36 -6.55
C GLN A 19 -14.15 24.67 -6.98
N ARG A 20 -14.24 25.72 -6.15
CA ARG A 20 -13.58 27.01 -6.40
C ARG A 20 -12.11 27.01 -6.00
N CYS A 21 -11.68 26.00 -5.25
CA CYS A 21 -10.31 25.83 -4.77
C CYS A 21 -9.39 25.39 -5.92
N GLY A 22 -8.36 26.18 -6.22
CA GLY A 22 -7.32 25.86 -7.19
C GLY A 22 -6.26 24.89 -6.64
N ALA A 23 -5.29 24.52 -7.48
CA ALA A 23 -4.22 23.57 -7.13
C ALA A 23 -3.27 24.05 -6.03
N GLU A 24 -3.15 25.36 -5.86
CA GLU A 24 -2.28 26.03 -4.87
C GLU A 24 -3.07 26.60 -3.69
N ASP A 25 -4.38 26.36 -3.64
CA ASP A 25 -5.28 26.89 -2.61
C ASP A 25 -5.61 25.81 -1.57
N ALA A 26 -5.84 26.22 -0.33
CA ALA A 26 -6.34 25.36 0.73
C ALA A 26 -7.76 25.76 1.17
N VAL A 27 -8.60 24.76 1.44
CA VAL A 27 -9.85 24.96 2.15
C VAL A 27 -9.62 24.70 3.63
N CYS A 28 -9.82 25.74 4.43
CA CYS A 28 -9.54 25.74 5.86
C CYS A 28 -10.83 25.51 6.65
N CYS A 29 -10.78 24.57 7.60
CA CYS A 29 -11.88 24.19 8.49
C CYS A 29 -11.52 24.56 9.93
N GLY A 30 -12.43 25.19 10.67
CA GLY A 30 -12.23 25.51 12.09
C GLY A 30 -12.59 24.37 13.05
N THR A 31 -13.34 23.36 12.58
CA THR A 31 -13.77 22.22 13.41
C THR A 31 -13.54 20.87 12.73
N GLU A 32 -13.34 19.84 13.55
CA GLU A 32 -13.13 18.47 13.06
C GLU A 32 -14.38 17.90 12.36
N ILE A 33 -15.58 18.32 12.79
CA ILE A 33 -16.86 17.94 12.16
C ILE A 33 -16.89 18.44 10.72
N LEU A 34 -16.56 19.71 10.52
CA LEU A 34 -16.52 20.35 9.20
C LEU A 34 -15.44 19.71 8.31
N PHE A 35 -14.26 19.45 8.89
CA PHE A 35 -13.16 18.78 8.20
C PHE A 35 -13.54 17.38 7.71
N ASN A 36 -14.22 16.59 8.53
CA ASN A 36 -14.68 15.26 8.15
C ASN A 36 -15.77 15.31 7.07
N SER A 37 -16.71 16.27 7.17
CA SER A 37 -17.73 16.50 6.14
C SER A 37 -17.12 16.91 4.80
N ALA A 38 -16.14 17.82 4.80
CA ALA A 38 -15.42 18.23 3.60
C ALA A 38 -14.58 17.10 2.99
N LYS A 39 -13.98 16.26 3.84
CA LYS A 39 -13.27 15.05 3.39
C LYS A 39 -14.22 14.05 2.73
N GLN A 40 -15.44 13.89 3.24
CA GLN A 40 -16.46 13.05 2.61
C GLN A 40 -16.90 13.64 1.26
N ALA A 41 -17.13 14.95 1.20
CA ALA A 41 -17.48 15.66 -0.03
C ALA A 41 -16.40 15.49 -1.12
N LEU A 42 -15.11 15.61 -0.76
CA LEU A 42 -14.00 15.34 -1.68
C LEU A 42 -14.07 13.94 -2.33
N VAL A 43 -14.40 12.92 -1.53
CA VAL A 43 -14.49 11.53 -2.00
C VAL A 43 -15.74 11.31 -2.84
N GLN A 44 -16.88 11.85 -2.41
CA GLN A 44 -18.17 11.70 -3.11
C GLN A 44 -18.16 12.39 -4.47
N GLU A 45 -17.68 13.62 -4.53
CA GLU A 45 -17.62 14.44 -5.75
C GLU A 45 -16.37 14.15 -6.60
N LYS A 46 -15.48 13.24 -6.15
CA LYS A 46 -14.22 12.86 -6.82
C LYS A 46 -13.34 14.06 -7.16
N LEU A 47 -13.37 15.10 -6.32
CA LEU A 47 -12.59 16.31 -6.50
C LEU A 47 -11.12 16.02 -6.24
N SER A 48 -10.25 16.61 -7.06
CA SER A 48 -8.81 16.30 -7.09
C SER A 48 -8.01 17.56 -7.41
N GLY A 49 -6.82 17.65 -6.84
CA GLY A 49 -6.02 18.87 -6.79
C GLY A 49 -6.44 19.84 -5.67
N VAL A 50 -7.14 19.36 -4.63
CA VAL A 50 -7.66 20.22 -3.55
C VAL A 50 -7.01 19.85 -2.23
N THR A 51 -6.56 20.86 -1.48
CA THR A 51 -5.99 20.71 -0.14
C THR A 51 -7.02 21.14 0.92
N LEU A 52 -7.26 20.27 1.91
CA LEU A 52 -8.02 20.57 3.12
C LEU A 52 -7.09 20.78 4.29
N GLN A 53 -7.34 21.80 5.09
CA GLN A 53 -6.64 22.06 6.35
C GLN A 53 -7.63 22.20 7.50
N LEU A 54 -7.34 21.57 8.63
CA LEU A 54 -7.99 21.83 9.91
C LEU A 54 -7.10 22.82 10.66
N LEU A 55 -7.66 23.98 11.00
CA LEU A 55 -6.98 25.00 11.78
C LEU A 55 -7.30 24.83 13.27
N ASP A 56 -6.36 25.19 14.13
CA ASP A 56 -6.61 25.40 15.55
C ASP A 56 -7.15 26.82 15.83
N THR A 57 -7.38 27.12 17.11
CA THR A 57 -7.85 28.43 17.58
C THR A 57 -6.86 29.56 17.32
N ASP A 58 -5.59 29.24 17.11
CA ASP A 58 -4.50 30.18 16.85
C ASP A 58 -4.26 30.34 15.32
N GLY A 59 -5.06 29.66 14.48
CA GLY A 59 -5.01 29.73 13.02
C GLY A 59 -3.94 28.83 12.38
N TYR A 60 -3.33 27.93 13.14
CA TYR A 60 -2.33 26.99 12.61
C TYR A 60 -2.98 25.71 12.08
N ALA A 61 -2.49 25.21 10.95
CA ALA A 61 -2.94 23.96 10.38
C ALA A 61 -2.44 22.76 11.21
N ILE A 62 -3.34 22.17 12.00
CA ILE A 62 -3.07 20.98 12.81
C ILE A 62 -3.28 19.67 12.04
N ARG A 63 -4.01 19.70 10.92
CA ARG A 63 -4.23 18.52 10.06
C ARG A 63 -4.42 18.94 8.61
N GLN A 64 -3.78 18.24 7.68
CA GLN A 64 -3.92 18.51 6.25
C GLN A 64 -4.19 17.24 5.45
N VAL A 65 -5.09 17.32 4.47
CA VAL A 65 -5.33 16.25 3.48
C VAL A 65 -5.40 16.87 2.10
N THR A 66 -4.53 16.43 1.20
CA THR A 66 -4.55 16.83 -0.22
C THR A 66 -5.10 15.69 -1.06
N SER A 67 -6.22 15.92 -1.75
CA SER A 67 -6.72 15.00 -2.77
C SER A 67 -5.86 15.15 -4.03
N ARG A 68 -4.93 14.23 -4.28
CA ARG A 68 -4.10 14.25 -5.51
C ARG A 68 -4.76 13.45 -6.62
N ARG A 69 -4.69 13.96 -7.86
CA ARG A 69 -5.12 13.20 -9.05
C ARG A 69 -4.31 11.91 -9.12
N ARG A 70 -4.98 10.81 -9.50
CA ARG A 70 -4.35 9.49 -9.68
C ARG A 70 -3.20 9.50 -10.72
N GLY A 71 -3.10 10.56 -11.54
CA GLY A 71 -1.99 10.79 -12.48
C GLY A 71 -0.77 11.54 -11.92
N ASP A 72 -0.88 12.21 -10.77
CA ASP A 72 0.21 12.98 -10.12
C ASP A 72 0.85 12.22 -8.94
N GLN A 73 0.59 10.91 -8.86
CA GLN A 73 1.43 10.06 -8.03
C GLN A 73 2.78 9.96 -8.73
N VAL A 74 3.70 10.88 -8.41
CA VAL A 74 5.13 10.63 -8.58
C VAL A 74 5.37 9.28 -7.94
N PRO A 75 5.77 8.24 -8.70
CA PRO A 75 5.97 6.92 -8.13
C PRO A 75 7.03 7.07 -7.05
N VAL A 76 6.61 6.93 -5.80
CA VAL A 76 7.56 6.78 -4.69
C VAL A 76 8.23 5.45 -4.98
N PRO A 77 9.54 5.42 -5.30
CA PRO A 77 10.22 4.22 -5.79
C PRO A 77 10.14 3.06 -4.80
N ASP A 78 9.88 3.36 -3.53
CA ASP A 78 9.85 2.40 -2.43
C ASP A 78 8.44 1.91 -2.05
N ARG A 79 7.39 2.21 -2.85
CA ARG A 79 6.02 1.80 -2.51
C ARG A 79 5.30 1.09 -3.64
N LEU A 80 4.67 -0.04 -3.31
CA LEU A 80 3.76 -0.75 -4.20
C LEU A 80 2.58 0.14 -4.60
N ASN A 81 2.24 0.17 -5.89
CA ASN A 81 1.08 0.89 -6.41
C ASN A 81 -0.24 0.15 -6.10
N ASP A 82 -1.38 0.84 -6.27
CA ASP A 82 -2.72 0.29 -5.97
C ASP A 82 -3.01 -1.03 -6.71
N ARG A 83 -2.52 -1.19 -7.94
CA ARG A 83 -2.70 -2.42 -8.73
C ARG A 83 -1.91 -3.57 -8.10
N GLN A 84 -0.65 -3.33 -7.74
CA GLN A 84 0.21 -4.31 -7.06
C GLN A 84 -0.38 -4.69 -5.69
N ILE A 85 -0.84 -3.73 -4.90
CA ILE A 85 -1.50 -3.98 -3.60
C ILE A 85 -2.73 -4.88 -3.78
N THR A 86 -3.52 -4.66 -4.84
CA THR A 86 -4.68 -5.50 -5.15
C THR A 86 -4.28 -6.95 -5.44
N VAL A 87 -3.18 -7.16 -6.15
CA VAL A 87 -2.62 -8.51 -6.40
C VAL A 87 -2.18 -9.16 -5.09
N ILE A 88 -1.48 -8.43 -4.22
CA ILE A 88 -1.07 -8.95 -2.90
C ILE A 88 -2.29 -9.39 -2.08
N ARG A 89 -3.37 -8.60 -2.06
CA ARG A 89 -4.61 -8.99 -1.36
C ARG A 89 -5.27 -10.23 -1.95
N ALA A 90 -5.14 -10.46 -3.25
CA ALA A 90 -5.62 -11.69 -3.89
C ALA A 90 -4.75 -12.87 -3.47
N LEU A 91 -3.42 -12.70 -3.47
CA LEU A 91 -2.47 -13.71 -3.00
C LEU A 91 -2.73 -14.10 -1.54
N GLU A 92 -2.95 -13.14 -0.64
CA GLU A 92 -3.30 -13.40 0.77
C GLU A 92 -4.56 -14.28 0.92
N LYS A 93 -5.57 -14.09 0.06
CA LYS A 93 -6.77 -14.93 0.06
C LYS A 93 -6.47 -16.35 -0.37
N VAL A 94 -5.62 -16.52 -1.38
CA VAL A 94 -5.17 -17.84 -1.83
C VAL A 94 -4.39 -18.54 -0.73
N LEU A 95 -3.43 -17.85 -0.10
CA LEU A 95 -2.65 -18.39 1.03
C LEU A 95 -3.54 -18.84 2.19
N ARG A 96 -4.58 -18.06 2.52
CA ARG A 96 -5.57 -18.44 3.53
C ARG A 96 -6.36 -19.69 3.11
N HIS A 97 -6.65 -19.85 1.82
CA HIS A 97 -7.33 -21.03 1.34
C HIS A 97 -6.42 -22.27 1.42
N CYS A 98 -5.14 -22.15 1.04
CA CYS A 98 -4.15 -23.20 1.24
C CYS A 98 -4.11 -23.67 2.70
N GLN A 99 -4.07 -22.74 3.65
CA GLN A 99 -4.09 -23.08 5.08
C GLN A 99 -5.36 -23.85 5.49
N LYS A 100 -6.54 -23.46 4.98
CA LYS A 100 -7.81 -24.13 5.28
C LYS A 100 -7.88 -25.56 4.72
N GLU A 101 -7.29 -25.78 3.56
CA GLU A 101 -7.19 -27.09 2.92
C GLU A 101 -6.04 -27.95 3.49
N GLY A 102 -5.36 -27.47 4.55
CA GLY A 102 -4.26 -28.20 5.16
C GLY A 102 -3.01 -28.25 4.28
N ILE A 103 -2.77 -27.22 3.48
CA ILE A 103 -1.56 -27.04 2.68
C ILE A 103 -0.66 -26.03 3.39
N GLN A 104 0.59 -26.41 3.61
CA GLN A 104 1.66 -25.56 4.12
C GLN A 104 2.62 -25.22 2.98
N LEU A 105 3.04 -23.95 2.91
CA LEU A 105 4.05 -23.49 1.97
C LEU A 105 5.39 -23.35 2.69
N ILE A 106 6.46 -23.84 2.08
CA ILE A 106 7.82 -23.76 2.60
C ILE A 106 8.70 -23.10 1.53
N GLY A 107 9.29 -21.96 1.90
CA GLY A 107 10.24 -21.25 1.07
C GLY A 107 11.66 -21.71 1.34
N TYR A 108 12.35 -22.15 0.30
CA TYR A 108 13.80 -22.36 0.25
C TYR A 108 14.49 -21.16 -0.41
N SER A 109 15.82 -21.18 -0.46
CA SER A 109 16.62 -20.06 -0.98
C SER A 109 16.34 -19.77 -2.46
N ASP A 110 15.97 -20.79 -3.23
CA ASP A 110 15.70 -20.75 -4.67
C ASP A 110 14.29 -21.21 -5.05
N GLU A 111 13.63 -22.01 -4.22
CA GLU A 111 12.36 -22.66 -4.54
C GLU A 111 11.26 -22.40 -3.51
N LEU A 112 10.00 -22.53 -3.92
CA LEU A 112 8.84 -22.48 -3.03
C LEU A 112 8.05 -23.77 -3.19
N VAL A 113 7.91 -24.56 -2.13
CA VAL A 113 7.23 -25.85 -2.19
C VAL A 113 5.95 -25.86 -1.36
N ALA A 114 4.99 -26.69 -1.76
CA ALA A 114 3.76 -26.99 -1.03
C ALA A 114 3.80 -28.40 -0.43
N LEU A 115 3.34 -28.53 0.81
CA LEU A 115 3.29 -29.78 1.57
C LEU A 115 1.97 -29.90 2.34
N PRO A 116 1.45 -31.12 2.56
CA PRO A 116 0.40 -31.34 3.55
C PRO A 116 0.84 -30.90 4.95
N ALA A 117 0.00 -30.13 5.64
CA ALA A 117 0.28 -29.53 6.96
C ALA A 117 0.48 -30.56 8.09
N GLN A 118 0.20 -31.84 7.84
CA GLN A 118 0.41 -32.95 8.78
C GLN A 118 1.86 -33.44 8.79
N ILE A 119 2.67 -33.05 7.80
CA ILE A 119 4.08 -33.44 7.69
C ILE A 119 4.89 -32.62 8.70
N LYS A 120 5.61 -33.33 9.57
CA LYS A 120 6.51 -32.71 10.55
C LYS A 120 7.72 -32.06 9.86
N PRO A 121 8.31 -31.00 10.44
CA PRO A 121 9.47 -30.32 9.87
C PRO A 121 10.66 -31.25 9.57
N GLU A 122 10.85 -32.28 10.41
CA GLU A 122 11.91 -33.28 10.29
C GLU A 122 11.72 -34.22 9.08
N ALA A 123 10.50 -34.31 8.55
CA ALA A 123 10.13 -35.12 7.39
C ALA A 123 9.94 -34.27 6.12
N ILE A 124 10.34 -33.00 6.12
CA ILE A 124 10.20 -32.10 4.96
C ILE A 124 10.99 -32.61 3.74
N ALA A 125 12.08 -33.37 3.94
CA ALA A 125 12.82 -34.03 2.86
C ALA A 125 12.02 -35.14 2.14
N SER A 126 10.78 -35.39 2.55
CA SER A 126 9.89 -36.42 2.03
C SER A 126 9.37 -36.07 0.63
N ALA A 127 9.34 -37.07 -0.24
CA ALA A 127 8.90 -37.07 -1.64
C ALA A 127 7.48 -36.54 -1.95
N CYS A 128 6.82 -35.88 -1.00
CA CYS A 128 5.50 -35.27 -1.11
C CYS A 128 5.56 -33.73 -1.31
N ALA A 129 6.76 -33.14 -1.33
CA ALA A 129 6.92 -31.72 -1.66
C ALA A 129 6.55 -31.49 -3.12
N LEU A 130 5.58 -30.61 -3.35
CA LEU A 130 5.22 -30.16 -4.70
C LEU A 130 5.84 -28.79 -4.94
N ASP A 131 6.70 -28.69 -5.93
CA ASP A 131 7.27 -27.41 -6.35
C ASP A 131 6.18 -26.48 -6.90
N ILE A 132 6.22 -25.22 -6.50
CA ILE A 132 5.31 -24.17 -6.96
C ILE A 132 6.02 -23.39 -8.04
N GLU A 133 5.47 -23.42 -9.24
CA GLU A 133 5.89 -22.51 -10.30
C GLU A 133 5.62 -21.07 -9.89
N THR A 134 6.70 -20.34 -9.58
CA THR A 134 6.63 -18.97 -9.07
C THR A 134 6.77 -17.93 -10.18
N TYR A 135 7.03 -18.35 -11.42
CA TYR A 135 7.25 -17.48 -12.59
C TYR A 135 8.31 -16.39 -12.34
N GLY A 136 9.31 -16.71 -11.50
CA GLY A 136 10.38 -15.79 -11.09
C GLY A 136 9.95 -14.68 -10.13
N ALA A 137 8.71 -14.71 -9.60
CA ALA A 137 8.20 -13.74 -8.64
C ALA A 137 8.65 -14.04 -7.20
N TYR A 138 9.00 -15.28 -6.89
CA TYR A 138 9.59 -15.66 -5.60
C TYR A 138 11.11 -15.63 -5.68
N ARG A 139 11.75 -15.07 -4.65
CA ARG A 139 13.20 -15.11 -4.46
C ARG A 139 13.48 -15.28 -2.98
N GLY A 140 14.30 -16.25 -2.60
CA GLY A 140 14.82 -16.37 -1.25
C GLY A 140 15.74 -15.19 -0.93
N ALA A 141 15.82 -14.83 0.35
CA ALA A 141 16.61 -13.68 0.81
C ALA A 141 18.12 -13.84 0.51
N GLU A 142 18.61 -15.08 0.47
CA GLU A 142 20.02 -15.38 0.15
C GLU A 142 20.36 -15.13 -1.33
N ALA A 143 19.37 -15.14 -2.24
CA ALA A 143 19.58 -14.81 -3.65
C ALA A 143 19.75 -13.30 -3.91
N LEU A 144 19.65 -12.47 -2.88
CA LEU A 144 19.75 -11.00 -2.97
C LEU A 144 21.09 -10.44 -2.48
N THR A 145 21.97 -11.27 -1.90
CA THR A 145 23.32 -10.85 -1.52
C THR A 145 24.26 -10.95 -2.74
N PRO A 146 25.01 -9.88 -3.09
CA PRO A 146 25.91 -9.89 -4.25
C PRO A 146 27.17 -10.77 -4.10
N ASP A 147 27.32 -11.57 -3.04
CA ASP A 147 28.60 -12.21 -2.67
C ASP A 147 28.51 -13.73 -2.44
N ALA A 148 28.05 -14.49 -3.44
CA ALA A 148 28.22 -15.95 -3.46
C ALA A 148 28.67 -16.45 -4.85
N GLY A 149 29.60 -15.71 -5.48
CA GLY A 149 30.02 -15.96 -6.86
C GLY A 149 31.44 -15.52 -7.16
N THR A 150 32.40 -15.88 -6.32
CA THR A 150 33.78 -16.06 -6.79
C THR A 150 34.33 -17.32 -6.14
N LEU A 151 33.97 -18.46 -6.71
CA LEU A 151 34.77 -19.66 -6.54
C LEU A 151 36.13 -19.33 -7.14
N ILE A 152 37.09 -19.03 -6.27
CA ILE A 152 38.51 -19.00 -6.60
C ILE A 152 38.88 -20.45 -6.94
N ASN A 153 38.63 -20.84 -8.18
CA ASN A 153 39.46 -21.82 -8.84
C ASN A 153 40.71 -21.07 -9.34
N ASP A 154 41.86 -21.75 -9.25
CA ASP A 154 43.22 -21.31 -9.58
C ASP A 154 43.91 -20.64 -8.37
N VAL A 155 44.96 -21.18 -7.73
CA VAL A 155 46.08 -22.02 -8.21
C VAL A 155 46.74 -22.72 -7.00
N LEU A 156 46.96 -24.04 -7.09
CA LEU A 156 48.13 -24.79 -6.59
C LEU A 156 48.24 -26.02 -7.51
N PRO A 157 49.44 -26.38 -8.00
CA PRO A 157 50.66 -26.57 -7.23
C PRO A 157 51.84 -25.65 -7.58
#